data_AF-A0A933ZW51-F1
#
_entry.id   AF-A0A933ZW51-F1
#
_cell.length_a   1.000
_cell.length_b   1.000
_cell.length_c   1.000
_cell.angle_alpha   90.00
_cell.angle_beta   90.00
_cell.angle_gamma   90.00
#
_symmetry.space_group_name_H-M   'P 1'
#
loop_
_entity.id
_entity.type
_entity.pdbx_description
1 polymer ?
#
loop_
_entity_poly.entity_id
_entity_poly.type
_entity_poly.pdbx_seq_one_letter_code
_entity_poly.pdbx_strand_id
1 'polypeptide(L)'
;MHLDRANLNAPGRVLGCALLVMALATGCTGEARRALELGSQTQSVSGKDGDKVIAANVVEQPNAYATLSANAAVGATSIQVSNIADLGTLAAGDLLLIIQMQGATINSADTTSYGAVTANGSSGLYELIPVASVAGNIITLDTTCGGGLKNAYTVAGKTQVLRVPQYDNLTINNLGTITAPAWNGSKGGVVALHVKNTVTLNGTIEASALGFRGGAAGNQTL
;
A
#
# COMPACT_ATOMS: atom_id res chain seq x y z
N MET A 1 24.32 -22.38 -66.13
CA MET A 1 24.21 -23.82 -66.40
C MET A 1 25.61 -24.41 -66.46
N HIS A 2 26.18 -24.77 -65.31
CA HIS A 2 27.21 -25.80 -65.24
C HIS A 2 27.28 -26.28 -63.79
N LEU A 3 27.06 -27.58 -63.64
CA LEU A 3 27.14 -28.34 -62.41
C LEU A 3 28.61 -28.44 -61.99
N ASP A 4 28.90 -28.58 -60.70
CA ASP A 4 29.65 -29.77 -60.30
C ASP A 4 29.55 -30.10 -58.81
N ARG A 5 29.35 -31.39 -58.55
CA ARG A 5 29.36 -32.04 -57.24
C ARG A 5 30.61 -32.91 -57.16
N ALA A 6 31.38 -32.80 -56.08
CA ALA A 6 32.28 -33.82 -55.49
C ALA A 6 33.15 -33.13 -54.42
N ASN A 7 33.57 -33.67 -53.28
CA ASN A 7 33.52 -35.01 -52.71
C ASN A 7 33.77 -34.93 -51.18
N LEU A 8 33.38 -35.99 -50.49
CA LEU A 8 33.48 -36.31 -49.06
C LEU A 8 34.92 -36.34 -48.49
N ASN A 9 35.12 -35.97 -47.21
CA ASN A 9 35.76 -36.83 -46.20
C ASN A 9 35.69 -36.33 -44.71
N ALA A 10 34.77 -36.92 -43.93
CA ALA A 10 34.89 -37.39 -42.52
C ALA A 10 35.34 -36.43 -41.35
N PRO A 11 35.32 -36.85 -40.05
CA PRO A 11 34.32 -36.36 -39.09
C PRO A 11 34.88 -35.77 -37.76
N GLY A 12 34.04 -34.96 -37.09
CA GLY A 12 33.96 -34.89 -35.62
C GLY A 12 34.70 -33.75 -34.92
N ARG A 13 33.96 -32.74 -34.43
CA ARG A 13 33.97 -32.30 -33.01
C ARG A 13 32.93 -31.22 -32.75
N VAL A 14 32.35 -31.33 -31.57
CA VAL A 14 31.16 -30.65 -31.03
C VAL A 14 31.45 -29.20 -30.64
N LEU A 15 30.37 -28.42 -30.55
CA LEU A 15 30.10 -27.42 -29.49
C LEU A 15 30.30 -25.94 -29.86
N GLY A 16 29.24 -25.16 -29.66
CA GLY A 16 29.37 -23.77 -29.24
C GLY A 16 28.67 -22.72 -30.09
N CYS A 17 27.42 -22.44 -29.72
CA CYS A 17 26.63 -21.28 -30.10
C CYS A 17 27.31 -19.95 -29.72
N ALA A 18 27.28 -18.93 -30.59
CA ALA A 18 27.12 -17.51 -30.22
C ALA A 18 27.10 -16.61 -31.47
N LEU A 19 25.91 -16.18 -31.91
CA LEU A 19 25.75 -15.04 -32.81
C LEU A 19 25.73 -13.75 -31.98
N LEU A 20 26.67 -12.87 -32.27
CA LEU A 20 26.90 -11.56 -31.64
C LEU A 20 25.89 -10.54 -32.20
N VAL A 21 25.08 -9.92 -31.33
CA VAL A 21 24.37 -8.67 -31.64
C VAL A 21 24.74 -7.63 -30.59
N MET A 22 25.53 -6.64 -31.01
CA MET A 22 25.81 -5.41 -30.28
C MET A 22 24.63 -4.45 -30.43
N ALA A 23 24.06 -4.00 -29.31
CA ALA A 23 23.25 -2.78 -29.25
C ALA A 23 23.96 -1.79 -28.32
N LEU A 24 24.16 -0.56 -28.83
CA LEU A 24 24.91 0.51 -28.19
C LEU A 24 24.26 0.97 -26.87
N ALA A 25 25.12 1.27 -25.90
CA ALA A 25 24.78 1.76 -24.58
C ALA A 25 24.74 3.31 -24.52
N THR A 26 23.79 3.83 -23.76
CA THR A 26 23.88 5.04 -22.94
C THR A 26 23.04 4.72 -21.69
N GLY A 27 23.48 4.69 -20.45
CA GLY A 27 24.68 5.19 -19.79
C GLY A 27 24.25 5.58 -18.37
N CYS A 28 24.28 4.65 -17.43
CA CYS A 28 24.41 4.92 -15.99
C CYS A 28 25.48 3.94 -15.49
N THR A 29 26.64 4.48 -15.15
CA THR A 29 27.85 3.73 -14.82
C THR A 29 27.75 3.16 -13.41
N GLY A 30 27.79 1.83 -13.33
CA GLY A 30 27.91 1.05 -12.09
C GLY A 30 27.84 -0.43 -12.46
N GLU A 31 28.99 -1.08 -12.56
CA GLU A 31 29.11 -2.45 -13.02
C GLU A 31 28.39 -3.42 -12.09
N ALA A 32 27.37 -4.11 -12.62
CA ALA A 32 26.96 -5.42 -12.15
C ALA A 32 26.58 -6.27 -13.37
N ARG A 33 27.58 -6.90 -13.99
CA ARG A 33 27.32 -8.05 -14.86
C ARG A 33 26.93 -9.23 -13.98
N ARG A 34 25.64 -9.37 -13.67
CA ARG A 34 25.01 -10.62 -13.25
C ARG A 34 23.61 -10.71 -13.87
N ALA A 35 23.24 -11.94 -14.21
CA ALA A 35 22.11 -12.42 -14.99
C ALA A 35 20.87 -11.52 -15.08
N LEU A 36 20.31 -11.44 -16.30
CA LEU A 36 18.88 -11.19 -16.50
C LEU A 36 18.13 -12.41 -15.97
N GLU A 37 18.00 -12.52 -14.65
CA GLU A 37 16.82 -13.19 -14.12
C GLU A 37 15.65 -12.27 -14.47
N LEU A 38 14.57 -12.84 -15.03
CA LEU A 38 13.26 -12.21 -15.02
C LEU A 38 12.87 -12.03 -13.55
N GLY A 39 13.41 -10.99 -12.93
CA GLY A 39 12.97 -10.50 -11.64
C GLY A 39 11.55 -10.03 -11.85
N SER A 40 10.59 -10.87 -11.44
CA SER A 40 9.24 -10.44 -11.13
C SER A 40 9.34 -9.17 -10.31
N GLN A 41 9.12 -8.02 -10.94
CA GLN A 41 8.95 -6.75 -10.25
C GLN A 41 7.70 -6.93 -9.38
N THR A 42 7.87 -7.27 -8.10
CA THR A 42 6.80 -7.35 -7.10
C THR A 42 6.36 -5.95 -6.73
N GLN A 43 5.84 -5.20 -7.71
CA GLN A 43 4.95 -4.09 -7.44
C GLN A 43 3.67 -4.67 -6.83
N SER A 44 2.87 -3.82 -6.16
CA SER A 44 1.51 -4.19 -5.82
C SER A 44 0.81 -4.74 -7.07
N VAL A 45 0.42 -6.01 -7.03
CA VAL A 45 -0.30 -6.62 -8.15
C VAL A 45 -1.70 -6.05 -8.12
N SER A 46 -1.92 -5.00 -8.91
CA SER A 46 -3.25 -4.42 -9.07
C SER A 46 -4.21 -5.52 -9.52
N GLY A 47 -5.29 -5.71 -8.78
CA GLY A 47 -6.26 -6.79 -9.03
C GLY A 47 -5.92 -8.15 -8.41
N LYS A 48 -4.91 -8.27 -7.55
CA LYS A 48 -4.53 -9.56 -6.92
C LYS A 48 -5.67 -10.25 -6.17
N ASP A 49 -6.63 -9.49 -5.65
CA ASP A 49 -7.76 -10.01 -4.89
C ASP A 49 -8.97 -10.34 -5.79
N GLY A 50 -8.78 -10.26 -7.12
CA GLY A 50 -9.75 -10.64 -8.15
C GLY A 50 -10.98 -9.72 -8.19
N ASP A 51 -12.06 -10.23 -8.79
CA ASP A 51 -13.34 -9.54 -8.82
C ASP A 51 -14.08 -9.66 -7.48
N LYS A 52 -14.70 -8.57 -7.03
CA LYS A 52 -15.51 -8.54 -5.81
C LYS A 52 -16.93 -8.08 -6.12
N VAL A 53 -17.91 -8.83 -5.59
CA VAL A 53 -19.33 -8.45 -5.61
C VAL A 53 -19.84 -8.33 -4.18
N ILE A 54 -20.38 -7.16 -3.83
CA ILE A 54 -21.15 -6.96 -2.60
C ILE A 54 -22.63 -7.18 -2.94
N ALA A 55 -23.18 -8.27 -2.43
CA ALA A 55 -24.58 -8.63 -2.69
C ALA A 55 -25.56 -7.69 -1.99
N ALA A 56 -26.81 -7.71 -2.44
CA ALA A 56 -27.89 -6.96 -1.79
C ALA A 56 -28.04 -7.42 -0.32
N ASN A 57 -28.27 -6.46 0.57
CA ASN A 57 -28.40 -6.66 2.02
C ASN A 57 -27.14 -7.22 2.72
N VAL A 58 -25.97 -7.15 2.06
CA VAL A 58 -24.68 -7.45 2.68
C VAL A 58 -23.99 -6.14 3.08
N VAL A 59 -23.52 -6.09 4.33
CA VAL A 59 -22.67 -5.03 4.84
C VAL A 59 -21.25 -5.58 4.97
N GLU A 60 -20.33 -5.03 4.20
CA GLU A 60 -18.94 -5.47 4.13
C GLU A 60 -18.01 -4.45 4.80
N GLN A 61 -17.04 -4.95 5.57
CA GLN A 61 -15.91 -4.17 6.07
C GLN A 61 -14.62 -4.69 5.43
N PRO A 62 -14.18 -4.10 4.31
CA PRO A 62 -13.15 -4.69 3.46
C PRO A 62 -11.74 -4.51 4.01
N ASN A 63 -11.53 -3.54 4.92
CA ASN A 63 -10.22 -3.23 5.47
C ASN A 63 -9.93 -3.97 6.76
N ALA A 64 -8.67 -4.38 6.92
CA ALA A 64 -8.08 -4.81 8.17
C ALA A 64 -7.16 -3.71 8.71
N TYR A 65 -7.06 -3.55 10.04
CA TYR A 65 -6.45 -2.38 10.67
C TYR A 65 -5.52 -2.79 11.83
N ALA A 66 -4.27 -2.38 11.74
CA ALA A 66 -3.30 -2.41 12.82
C ALA A 66 -2.86 -0.98 13.20
N THR A 67 -2.10 -0.85 14.28
CA THR A 67 -1.47 0.42 14.68
C THR A 67 0.04 0.28 14.63
N LEU A 68 0.76 1.38 14.43
CA LEU A 68 2.20 1.38 14.65
C LEU A 68 2.53 1.07 16.12
N SER A 69 3.60 0.30 16.35
CA SER A 69 4.18 0.08 17.67
C SER A 69 5.50 0.85 17.87
N ALA A 70 6.08 1.39 16.79
CA ALA A 70 7.23 2.28 16.82
C ALA A 70 7.02 3.44 15.83
N ASN A 71 7.65 4.59 16.11
CA ASN A 71 7.64 5.72 15.17
C ASN A 71 8.38 5.33 13.89
N ALA A 72 7.89 5.81 12.74
CA ALA A 72 8.53 5.60 11.45
C ALA A 72 8.98 6.95 10.89
N ALA A 73 10.27 7.09 10.59
CA ALA A 73 10.83 8.32 10.04
C ALA A 73 10.64 8.40 8.52
N VAL A 74 10.79 9.60 7.96
CA VAL A 74 10.95 9.78 6.51
C VAL A 74 12.11 8.91 6.02
N GLY A 75 11.92 8.22 4.90
CA GLY A 75 12.90 7.29 4.33
C GLY A 75 12.94 5.92 4.99
N ALA A 76 12.11 5.65 6.01
CA ALA A 76 12.04 4.30 6.58
C ALA A 76 11.60 3.29 5.52
N THR A 77 12.31 2.17 5.44
CA THR A 77 12.03 1.06 4.50
C THR A 77 11.27 -0.09 5.17
N SER A 78 10.96 0.05 6.45
CA SER A 78 10.17 -0.90 7.23
C SER A 78 9.37 -0.18 8.30
N ILE A 79 8.24 -0.76 8.69
CA ILE A 79 7.43 -0.31 9.83
C ILE A 79 7.20 -1.46 10.80
N GLN A 80 7.01 -1.13 12.07
CA GLN A 80 6.62 -2.10 13.10
C GLN A 80 5.19 -1.84 13.54
N VAL A 81 4.35 -2.87 13.44
CA VAL A 81 2.96 -2.83 13.89
C VAL A 81 2.81 -3.45 15.28
N SER A 82 1.70 -3.17 15.96
CA SER A 82 1.38 -3.74 17.27
C SER A 82 1.11 -5.24 17.20
N ASN A 83 0.37 -5.68 16.19
CA ASN A 83 0.08 -7.08 15.92
C ASN A 83 -0.14 -7.28 14.42
N ILE A 84 0.67 -8.12 13.77
CA ILE A 84 0.53 -8.38 12.33
C ILE A 84 -0.78 -9.10 11.99
N ALA A 85 -1.29 -9.94 12.90
CA ALA A 85 -2.52 -10.70 12.68
C ALA A 85 -3.76 -9.81 12.54
N ASP A 86 -3.71 -8.58 13.06
CA ASP A 86 -4.78 -7.58 12.91
C ASP A 86 -4.95 -7.12 11.44
N LEU A 87 -3.96 -7.35 10.58
CA LEU A 87 -4.02 -7.10 9.13
C LEU A 87 -4.52 -8.30 8.33
N GLY A 88 -4.87 -9.40 9.00
CA GLY A 88 -5.14 -10.69 8.36
C GLY A 88 -3.86 -11.28 7.74
N THR A 89 -4.02 -12.13 6.72
CA THR A 89 -2.89 -12.68 5.98
C THR A 89 -2.29 -11.60 5.08
N LEU A 90 -1.17 -11.01 5.52
CA LEU A 90 -0.39 -10.04 4.77
C LEU A 90 0.78 -10.73 4.07
N ALA A 91 0.98 -10.46 2.78
CA ALA A 91 2.05 -11.03 1.98
C ALA A 91 2.72 -9.99 1.07
N ALA A 92 3.86 -10.36 0.47
CA ALA A 92 4.51 -9.54 -0.55
C ALA A 92 3.53 -9.22 -1.70
N GLY A 93 3.56 -7.98 -2.19
CA GLY A 93 2.61 -7.46 -3.20
C GLY A 93 1.28 -6.96 -2.65
N ASP A 94 1.02 -7.12 -1.34
CA ASP A 94 -0.11 -6.45 -0.68
C ASP A 94 0.08 -4.93 -0.64
N LEU A 95 -1.02 -4.18 -0.57
CA LEU A 95 -0.99 -2.72 -0.51
C LEU A 95 -1.41 -2.27 0.89
N LEU A 96 -0.63 -1.38 1.48
CA LEU A 96 -0.94 -0.75 2.74
C LEU A 96 -1.33 0.71 2.55
N LEU A 97 -2.30 1.17 3.33
CA LEU A 97 -2.49 2.58 3.63
C LEU A 97 -1.93 2.84 5.02
N ILE A 98 -0.96 3.74 5.11
CA ILE A 98 -0.44 4.27 6.37
C ILE A 98 -1.03 5.66 6.54
N ILE A 99 -1.73 5.92 7.64
CA ILE A 99 -2.41 7.20 7.87
C ILE A 99 -2.28 7.62 9.33
N GLN A 100 -1.85 8.87 9.56
CA GLN A 100 -1.83 9.43 10.90
C GLN A 100 -3.12 10.18 11.20
N MET A 101 -3.85 9.74 12.23
CA MET A 101 -5.18 10.28 12.53
C MET A 101 -5.10 11.58 13.34
N GLN A 102 -4.15 11.67 14.28
CA GLN A 102 -3.97 12.78 15.22
C GLN A 102 -2.54 13.35 15.14
N GLY A 103 -2.24 14.39 15.90
CA GLY A 103 -0.89 14.99 15.97
C GLY A 103 -0.88 16.51 15.85
N ALA A 104 -2.01 17.10 15.45
CA ALA A 104 -2.15 18.54 15.44
C ALA A 104 -2.06 19.11 16.86
N THR A 105 -1.29 20.19 17.01
CA THR A 105 -1.23 20.98 18.23
C THR A 105 -2.16 22.18 18.07
N ILE A 106 -2.94 22.47 19.11
CA ILE A 106 -3.82 23.63 19.16
C ILE A 106 -3.35 24.61 20.24
N ASN A 107 -3.66 25.88 20.06
CA ASN A 107 -3.60 26.85 21.13
C ASN A 107 -4.75 26.57 22.11
N SER A 108 -4.40 26.17 23.34
CA SER A 108 -5.35 25.88 24.41
C SER A 108 -5.44 27.01 25.44
N ALA A 109 -4.81 28.17 25.21
CA ALA A 109 -4.91 29.32 26.09
C ALA A 109 -6.28 29.99 25.94
N ASP A 110 -6.90 30.36 27.07
CA ASP A 110 -8.20 31.03 27.12
C ASP A 110 -8.10 32.48 26.62
N THR A 111 -8.03 32.60 25.29
CA THR A 111 -7.84 33.83 24.54
C THR A 111 -8.65 33.74 23.25
N THR A 112 -8.73 34.82 22.48
CA THR A 112 -9.37 34.82 21.15
C THR A 112 -8.72 33.85 20.16
N SER A 113 -7.52 33.34 20.46
CA SER A 113 -6.81 32.35 19.66
C SER A 113 -7.06 30.90 20.11
N TYR A 114 -7.91 30.66 21.12
CA TYR A 114 -8.26 29.31 21.56
C TYR A 114 -8.78 28.46 20.38
N GLY A 115 -8.25 27.24 20.27
CA GLY A 115 -8.60 26.31 19.20
C GLY A 115 -7.85 26.54 17.88
N ALA A 116 -7.03 27.59 17.76
CA ALA A 116 -6.19 27.78 16.58
C ALA A 116 -5.16 26.65 16.46
N VAL A 117 -5.07 26.00 15.30
CA VAL A 117 -4.06 24.99 15.02
C VAL A 117 -2.70 25.67 14.86
N THR A 118 -1.72 25.30 15.67
CA THR A 118 -0.37 25.87 15.65
C THR A 118 0.63 25.02 14.89
N ALA A 119 0.38 23.72 14.78
CA ALA A 119 1.12 22.79 13.94
C ALA A 119 0.27 21.56 13.61
N ASN A 120 0.38 21.02 12.40
CA ASN A 120 -0.40 19.84 12.01
C ASN A 120 0.18 18.52 12.52
N GLY A 121 1.49 18.47 12.83
CA GLY A 121 2.16 17.31 13.43
C GLY A 121 1.89 15.98 12.72
N SER A 122 1.93 15.97 11.38
CA SER A 122 1.58 14.83 10.51
C SER A 122 0.11 14.36 10.52
N SER A 123 -0.78 15.01 11.28
CA SER A 123 -2.21 14.70 11.30
C SER A 123 -2.80 14.81 9.88
N GLY A 124 -3.47 13.75 9.43
CA GLY A 124 -4.07 13.65 8.10
C GLY A 124 -3.10 13.28 6.98
N LEU A 125 -1.78 13.20 7.23
CA LEU A 125 -0.85 12.68 6.23
C LEU A 125 -1.05 11.17 6.06
N TYR A 126 -0.95 10.72 4.82
CA TYR A 126 -1.10 9.33 4.46
C TYR A 126 -0.24 8.96 3.25
N GLU A 127 0.05 7.68 3.11
CA GLU A 127 0.65 7.13 1.89
C GLU A 127 0.18 5.70 1.63
N LEU A 128 0.12 5.34 0.35
CA LEU A 128 -0.11 3.98 -0.12
C LEU A 128 1.23 3.36 -0.50
N ILE A 129 1.57 2.23 0.11
CA ILE A 129 2.87 1.59 -0.11
C ILE A 129 2.73 0.06 -0.19
N PRO A 130 3.34 -0.60 -1.20
CA PRO A 130 3.29 -2.05 -1.27
C PRO A 130 4.17 -2.73 -0.22
N VAL A 131 3.85 -3.98 0.10
CA VAL A 131 4.60 -4.84 1.00
C VAL A 131 5.65 -5.60 0.22
N ALA A 132 6.90 -5.57 0.68
CA ALA A 132 7.97 -6.41 0.15
C ALA A 132 8.08 -7.74 0.91
N SER A 133 7.98 -7.72 2.25
CA SER A 133 7.99 -8.93 3.08
C SER A 133 7.45 -8.65 4.49
N VAL A 134 7.14 -9.73 5.21
CA VAL A 134 6.64 -9.68 6.59
C VAL A 134 7.44 -10.65 7.44
N ALA A 135 7.94 -10.20 8.59
CA ALA A 135 8.66 -11.01 9.56
C ALA A 135 8.26 -10.62 10.99
N GLY A 136 7.52 -11.49 11.67
CA GLY A 136 6.91 -11.16 12.95
C GLY A 136 5.98 -9.93 12.81
N ASN A 137 6.20 -8.91 13.65
CA ASN A 137 5.46 -7.65 13.59
C ASN A 137 6.13 -6.56 12.74
N ILE A 138 7.18 -6.90 11.99
CA ILE A 138 7.88 -5.98 11.10
C ILE A 138 7.41 -6.22 9.67
N ILE A 139 7.03 -5.14 9.00
CA ILE A 139 6.66 -5.13 7.59
C ILE A 139 7.76 -4.39 6.85
N THR A 140 8.42 -5.08 5.92
CA THR A 140 9.36 -4.45 4.98
C THR A 140 8.55 -3.89 3.82
N LEU A 141 8.77 -2.62 3.50
CA LEU A 141 8.06 -1.90 2.47
C LEU A 141 8.75 -2.09 1.11
N ASP A 142 7.98 -2.19 0.04
CA ASP A 142 8.51 -2.08 -1.30
C ASP A 142 8.87 -0.62 -1.58
N THR A 143 10.17 -0.37 -1.69
CA THR A 143 10.74 0.98 -1.86
C THR A 143 11.25 1.25 -3.26
N THR A 144 11.00 0.35 -4.21
CA THR A 144 11.53 0.41 -5.58
C THR A 144 11.20 1.73 -6.29
N CYS A 145 10.04 2.32 -6.00
CA CYS A 145 9.58 3.57 -6.61
C CYS A 145 9.76 4.82 -5.74
N GLY A 146 10.30 4.70 -4.52
CA GLY A 146 10.19 5.78 -3.52
C GLY A 146 11.28 5.88 -2.47
N GLY A 147 12.16 4.89 -2.32
CA GLY A 147 13.23 4.94 -1.33
C GLY A 147 12.78 4.94 0.14
N GLY A 148 11.53 4.53 0.42
CA GLY A 148 10.96 4.51 1.77
C GLY A 148 9.79 5.48 1.95
N LEU A 149 9.36 5.62 3.19
CA LEU A 149 8.24 6.50 3.57
C LEU A 149 8.50 7.95 3.19
N LYS A 150 7.47 8.65 2.71
CA LYS A 150 7.58 10.08 2.38
C LYS A 150 7.30 10.96 3.57
N ASN A 151 6.50 10.47 4.52
CA ASN A 151 6.16 11.19 5.73
C ASN A 151 6.75 10.50 6.98
N ALA A 152 6.92 11.30 8.04
CA ALA A 152 7.15 10.74 9.37
C ALA A 152 5.81 10.47 10.07
N TYR A 153 5.71 9.28 10.67
CA TYR A 153 4.54 8.80 11.39
C TYR A 153 4.89 8.47 12.83
N THR A 154 3.99 8.79 13.74
CA THR A 154 4.22 8.58 15.17
C THR A 154 3.13 7.75 15.83
N VAL A 155 3.52 6.92 16.80
CA VAL A 155 2.58 6.19 17.66
C VAL A 155 1.69 7.17 18.42
N ALA A 156 2.26 8.28 18.89
CA ALA A 156 1.54 9.35 19.60
C ALA A 156 0.44 9.99 18.73
N GLY A 157 0.70 10.15 17.43
CA GLY A 157 -0.27 10.65 16.44
C GLY A 157 -1.35 9.64 16.04
N LYS A 158 -1.44 8.48 16.71
CA LYS A 158 -2.44 7.44 16.42
C LYS A 158 -2.41 6.98 14.95
N THR A 159 -1.22 6.63 14.46
CA THR A 159 -1.06 6.08 13.10
C THR A 159 -1.71 4.70 12.99
N GLN A 160 -2.61 4.58 12.02
CA GLN A 160 -3.17 3.32 11.57
C GLN A 160 -2.41 2.80 10.36
N VAL A 161 -2.30 1.49 10.27
CA VAL A 161 -1.87 0.77 9.08
C VAL A 161 -3.05 -0.09 8.63
N LEU A 162 -3.50 0.09 7.40
CA LEU A 162 -4.61 -0.66 6.83
C LEU A 162 -4.11 -1.55 5.72
N ARG A 163 -4.59 -2.79 5.67
CA ARG A 163 -4.51 -3.60 4.45
C ARG A 163 -5.58 -3.11 3.48
N VAL A 164 -5.16 -2.74 2.28
CA VAL A 164 -6.03 -2.25 1.20
C VAL A 164 -6.28 -3.41 0.23
N PRO A 165 -7.52 -3.91 0.11
CA PRO A 165 -7.87 -4.86 -0.93
C PRO A 165 -7.67 -4.27 -2.31
N GLN A 166 -7.16 -5.09 -3.23
CA GLN A 166 -6.84 -4.73 -4.60
C GLN A 166 -7.67 -5.58 -5.57
N TYR A 167 -8.82 -5.08 -5.99
CA TYR A 167 -9.74 -5.80 -6.88
C TYR A 167 -9.48 -5.49 -8.36
N ASP A 168 -9.79 -6.45 -9.24
CA ASP A 168 -9.83 -6.21 -10.68
C ASP A 168 -11.08 -5.40 -11.02
N ASN A 169 -12.25 -5.90 -10.63
CA ASN A 169 -13.52 -5.18 -10.68
C ASN A 169 -14.23 -5.24 -9.32
N LEU A 170 -14.92 -4.16 -8.97
CA LEU A 170 -15.78 -4.10 -7.79
C LEU A 170 -17.21 -3.80 -8.23
N THR A 171 -18.16 -4.64 -7.84
CA THR A 171 -19.60 -4.36 -8.01
C THR A 171 -20.26 -4.30 -6.64
N ILE A 172 -20.91 -3.19 -6.32
CA ILE A 172 -21.77 -3.05 -5.15
C ILE A 172 -23.19 -3.07 -5.67
N ASN A 173 -23.91 -4.17 -5.44
CA ASN A 173 -25.30 -4.30 -5.87
C ASN A 173 -26.20 -3.35 -5.08
N ASN A 174 -27.38 -3.06 -5.62
CA ASN A 174 -28.39 -2.29 -4.92
C ASN A 174 -28.64 -2.88 -3.52
N LEU A 175 -28.75 -2.02 -2.49
CA LEU A 175 -28.83 -2.40 -1.06
C LEU A 175 -27.60 -3.13 -0.50
N GLY A 176 -26.51 -3.28 -1.26
CA GLY A 176 -25.21 -3.67 -0.74
C GLY A 176 -24.48 -2.45 -0.16
N THR A 177 -23.72 -2.66 0.92
CA THR A 177 -23.02 -1.57 1.60
C THR A 177 -21.59 -1.95 1.93
N ILE A 178 -20.64 -1.08 1.62
CA ILE A 178 -19.29 -1.10 2.18
C ILE A 178 -19.22 -0.08 3.32
N THR A 179 -18.63 -0.46 4.44
CA THR A 179 -18.45 0.42 5.60
C THR A 179 -17.13 0.15 6.33
N ALA A 180 -16.91 0.83 7.44
CA ALA A 180 -15.78 0.64 8.34
C ALA A 180 -16.27 0.46 9.79
N PRO A 181 -15.45 -0.09 10.71
CA PRO A 181 -15.67 0.09 12.13
C PRO A 181 -15.60 1.59 12.49
N ALA A 182 -16.41 2.05 13.43
CA ALA A 182 -16.27 3.40 13.98
C ALA A 182 -14.89 3.59 14.63
N TRP A 183 -14.32 4.78 14.48
CA TRP A 183 -13.06 5.16 15.12
C TRP A 183 -13.17 5.00 16.64
N ASN A 184 -12.37 4.09 17.19
CA ASN A 184 -12.40 3.76 18.62
C ASN A 184 -11.38 4.55 19.45
N GLY A 185 -10.62 5.48 18.83
CA GLY A 185 -9.50 6.19 19.46
C GLY A 185 -8.12 5.62 19.10
N SER A 186 -8.07 4.46 18.43
CA SER A 186 -6.84 3.84 17.93
C SER A 186 -6.97 3.31 16.50
N LYS A 187 -8.10 2.70 16.14
CA LYS A 187 -8.40 2.21 14.79
C LYS A 187 -9.85 2.40 14.36
N GLY A 188 -10.10 2.36 13.05
CA GLY A 188 -11.42 2.51 12.41
C GLY A 188 -11.59 3.84 11.66
N GLY A 189 -12.79 4.06 11.12
CA GLY A 189 -13.22 5.31 10.49
C GLY A 189 -12.69 5.57 9.09
N VAL A 190 -11.99 4.62 8.46
CA VAL A 190 -11.36 4.78 7.15
C VAL A 190 -11.70 3.60 6.25
N VAL A 191 -12.37 3.84 5.13
CA VAL A 191 -12.51 2.85 4.05
C VAL A 191 -11.45 3.14 2.98
N ALA A 192 -10.70 2.12 2.57
CA ALA A 192 -9.71 2.22 1.52
C ALA A 192 -9.76 1.01 0.59
N LEU A 193 -9.84 1.25 -0.71
CA LEU A 193 -9.97 0.23 -1.74
C LEU A 193 -9.09 0.62 -2.93
N HIS A 194 -8.47 -0.37 -3.57
CA HIS A 194 -7.82 -0.19 -4.86
C HIS A 194 -8.53 -1.06 -5.88
N VAL A 195 -9.00 -0.47 -6.98
CA VAL A 195 -9.72 -1.20 -8.04
C VAL A 195 -9.08 -0.86 -9.37
N LYS A 196 -8.67 -1.90 -10.12
CA LYS A 196 -7.88 -1.75 -11.34
C LYS A 196 -8.70 -1.27 -12.53
N ASN A 197 -9.84 -1.91 -12.77
CA ASN A 197 -10.60 -1.74 -14.01
C ASN A 197 -11.89 -0.94 -13.77
N THR A 198 -12.86 -1.53 -13.07
CA THR A 198 -14.21 -0.94 -12.98
C THR A 198 -14.78 -1.01 -11.57
N VAL A 199 -15.39 0.09 -11.12
CA VAL A 199 -16.28 0.14 -9.96
C VAL A 199 -17.71 0.35 -10.44
N THR A 200 -18.59 -0.62 -10.22
CA THR A 200 -20.04 -0.52 -10.43
C THR A 200 -20.72 -0.26 -9.08
N LEU A 201 -21.16 0.97 -8.84
CA LEU A 201 -21.75 1.41 -7.57
C LEU A 201 -23.27 1.56 -7.70
N ASN A 202 -24.02 0.47 -7.45
CA ASN A 202 -25.48 0.50 -7.35
C ASN A 202 -25.98 0.57 -5.89
N GLY A 203 -25.13 0.16 -4.94
CA GLY A 203 -25.36 0.30 -3.50
C GLY A 203 -24.60 1.50 -2.91
N THR A 204 -24.13 1.37 -1.67
CA THR A 204 -23.50 2.47 -0.92
C THR A 204 -22.10 2.15 -0.39
N ILE A 205 -21.28 3.19 -0.26
CA ILE A 205 -20.10 3.18 0.59
C ILE A 205 -20.38 4.19 1.70
N GLU A 206 -20.48 3.73 2.94
CA GLU A 206 -20.95 4.52 4.08
C GLU A 206 -19.90 4.60 5.19
N ALA A 207 -19.43 5.83 5.45
CA ALA A 207 -18.48 6.14 6.52
C ALA A 207 -18.93 7.33 7.40
N SER A 208 -20.15 7.82 7.22
CA SER A 208 -20.70 8.95 7.98
C SER A 208 -20.75 8.63 9.47
N ALA A 209 -20.35 9.60 10.28
CA ALA A 209 -20.29 9.50 11.75
C ALA A 209 -19.36 8.37 12.29
N LEU A 210 -18.55 7.74 11.45
CA LEU A 210 -17.57 6.71 11.86
C LEU A 210 -16.20 7.32 12.21
N GLY A 211 -16.01 8.63 12.03
CA GLY A 211 -14.78 9.36 12.32
C GLY A 211 -14.65 9.81 13.78
N PHE A 212 -13.92 10.91 14.01
CA PHE A 212 -13.74 11.47 15.35
C PHE A 212 -15.08 11.78 16.03
N ARG A 213 -15.17 11.44 17.32
CA ARG A 213 -16.28 11.87 18.18
C ARG A 213 -16.24 13.39 18.33
N GLY A 214 -17.40 14.03 18.29
CA GLY A 214 -17.54 15.46 18.57
C GLY A 214 -17.04 15.84 19.96
N GLY A 215 -16.65 17.10 20.15
CA GLY A 215 -16.23 17.61 21.46
C GLY A 215 -17.38 17.55 22.48
N ALA A 216 -17.06 17.24 23.73
CA ALA A 216 -18.02 17.39 24.83
C ALA A 216 -18.27 18.88 25.06
N ALA A 217 -19.55 19.30 25.15
CA ALA A 217 -19.87 20.64 25.60
C ALA A 217 -19.46 20.76 27.08
N GLY A 218 -18.51 21.64 27.38
CA GLY A 218 -18.22 22.00 28.77
C GLY A 218 -19.40 22.76 29.34
N ASN A 219 -20.08 22.20 30.34
CA ASN A 219 -21.10 22.91 31.10
C ASN A 219 -20.40 24.03 31.89
N GLN A 220 -20.39 25.24 31.35
CA GLN A 220 -19.91 26.44 32.04
C GLN A 220 -21.01 26.87 33.02
N THR A 221 -21.09 26.24 34.19
CA THR A 221 -21.86 26.83 35.29
C THR A 221 -21.00 27.93 35.88
N LEU A 222 -21.40 29.18 35.63
CA LEU A 222 -20.85 30.37 36.28
C LEU A 222 -21.29 30.43 37.75
#